data_AF-A0A3B9BZZ4-F1
#
_entry.id   AF-A0A3B9BZZ4-F1
#
_cell.length_a   1.000
_cell.length_b   1.000
_cell.length_c   1.000
_cell.angle_alpha   90.00
_cell.angle_beta   90.00
_cell.angle_gamma   90.00
#
_symmetry.space_group_name_H-M   'P 1'
#
loop_
_entity.id
_entity.type
_entity.pdbx_description
1 polymer ?
#
loop_
_entity_poly.entity_id
_entity_poly.type
_entity_poly.pdbx_seq_one_letter_code
_entity_poly.pdbx_strand_id
1 'polypeptide(L)'
;MRVLFFLYTIVIGLLGPAVQAQIPPPIAEWTFNDGTFRESKNQINAKPVGVKLVRDRFGNKESALYLEGSAHSYLNLGTSNLLKPSRGSISLWVNIERKVFAGRGYESNVILLTKNAPVDDFCDSYTFIYDFRTERIGIFTSKDSTEQAGVNSIEALKMNEWHHYVFSFDRESISLFIDGVCQGTAVKNFEIQYYAPDSVIVGYSASQKNHRFMRGMVDDIRYYHHVLNQDEILELYEEPDPNRWHSWIEKTLKLLGVLMGILLISFLLVYRRRAALKLAEQKLNIEYKFHEMEIRTLKAQMNPHFIFNSLNSIQQLILQNENEAAQKYLSKFTKLIRRLLESNHHDNLSLRDELDLLNRYLDIESLRFGNSFSYEVSLEGITHPEDIFIPHLLVQPFVENAIWHGLLPKQGEKRLQVSFYMLDEERIRCVVEDNGIGRERSGQREQTFKKKSLALSYVRTRLELLSHTLHRNCFVEIHDLKNTQNEAMGTRVEVIIPRLTALNE
;
A
#
# COMPACT_ATOMS: atom_id res chain seq x y z
N MET A 1 -22.40 -5.05 10.41
CA MET A 1 -23.85 -5.03 10.08
C MET A 1 -24.67 -4.13 11.01
N ARG A 2 -24.51 -4.18 12.34
CA ARG A 2 -25.28 -3.34 13.29
C ARG A 2 -25.01 -1.82 13.25
N VAL A 3 -23.81 -1.40 12.85
CA VAL A 3 -23.44 0.03 12.76
C VAL A 3 -24.10 0.73 11.56
N LEU A 4 -24.25 0.04 10.43
CA LEU A 4 -24.97 0.59 9.27
C LEU A 4 -26.48 0.74 9.55
N PHE A 5 -27.08 -0.19 10.30
CA PHE A 5 -28.49 -0.11 10.67
C PHE A 5 -28.76 1.05 11.65
N PHE A 6 -27.82 1.34 12.55
CA PHE A 6 -27.95 2.43 13.51
C PHE A 6 -27.80 3.82 12.86
N LEU A 7 -26.92 3.95 11.86
CA LEU A 7 -26.82 5.17 11.04
C LEU A 7 -28.06 5.39 10.16
N TYR A 8 -28.66 4.32 9.64
CA TYR A 8 -29.91 4.38 8.87
C TYR A 8 -31.08 4.96 9.69
N THR A 9 -31.21 4.58 10.97
CA THR A 9 -32.29 5.07 11.84
C THR A 9 -32.11 6.52 12.29
N ILE A 10 -30.88 6.98 12.50
CA ILE A 10 -30.60 8.36 12.95
C ILE A 10 -30.83 9.37 11.83
N VAL A 11 -30.54 9.01 10.57
CA VAL A 11 -30.76 9.90 9.41
C VAL A 11 -32.26 10.09 9.12
N ILE A 12 -33.09 9.09 9.42
CA ILE A 12 -34.55 9.20 9.28
C ILE A 12 -35.17 9.96 10.46
N GLY A 13 -34.60 9.83 11.67
CA GLY A 13 -35.14 10.45 12.89
C GLY A 13 -34.92 11.96 13.03
N LEU A 14 -33.95 12.55 12.34
CA LEU A 14 -33.64 14.00 12.39
C LEU A 14 -34.33 14.84 11.31
N LEU A 15 -35.11 14.21 10.42
CA LEU A 15 -35.90 14.83 9.36
C LEU A 15 -37.33 14.28 9.38
N GLY A 16 -37.98 14.30 10.54
CA GLY A 16 -39.43 14.07 10.56
C GLY A 16 -40.13 15.26 9.89
N PRO A 17 -40.91 15.08 8.82
CA PRO A 17 -41.65 16.19 8.27
C PRO A 17 -42.76 16.57 9.26
N ALA A 18 -42.97 17.88 9.40
CA ALA A 18 -44.26 18.42 9.82
C ALA A 18 -45.36 17.77 8.95
N VAL A 19 -46.59 17.67 9.45
CA VAL A 19 -47.73 17.10 8.71
C VAL A 19 -47.81 17.75 7.33
N GLN A 20 -47.27 17.06 6.33
CA GLN A 20 -47.16 17.50 4.95
C GLN A 20 -48.46 17.06 4.28
N ALA A 21 -49.12 17.96 3.57
CA ALA A 21 -50.43 17.71 2.99
C ALA A 21 -50.27 16.67 1.89
N GLN A 22 -50.52 15.40 2.20
CA GLN A 22 -50.26 14.30 1.29
C GLN A 22 -50.96 14.51 -0.06
N ILE A 23 -50.21 14.95 -1.07
CA ILE A 23 -50.71 15.22 -2.41
C ILE A 23 -51.41 13.95 -2.91
N PRO A 24 -52.66 14.02 -3.38
CA PRO A 24 -53.35 12.83 -3.88
C PRO A 24 -52.59 12.28 -5.09
N PRO A 25 -52.51 10.95 -5.27
CA PRO A 25 -51.75 10.38 -6.37
C PRO A 25 -52.34 10.81 -7.72
N PRO A 26 -51.51 11.20 -8.71
CA PRO A 26 -52.01 11.58 -10.02
C PRO A 26 -52.61 10.37 -10.74
N ILE A 27 -53.55 10.62 -11.64
CA ILE A 27 -54.21 9.58 -12.46
C ILE A 27 -53.37 9.20 -13.68
N ALA A 28 -52.55 10.13 -14.16
CA ALA A 28 -51.54 9.90 -15.19
C ALA A 28 -50.38 10.86 -14.94
N GLU A 29 -49.15 10.37 -15.08
CA GLU A 29 -47.95 11.21 -14.96
C GLU A 29 -46.84 10.82 -15.95
N TRP A 30 -46.14 11.84 -16.45
CA TRP A 30 -44.93 11.72 -17.25
C TRP A 30 -43.83 12.53 -16.57
N THR A 31 -42.91 11.81 -15.91
CA THR A 31 -41.82 12.42 -15.14
C THR A 31 -40.49 12.40 -15.89
N PHE A 32 -40.36 11.59 -16.96
CA PHE A 32 -39.15 11.41 -17.78
C PHE A 32 -37.86 11.00 -17.02
N ASN A 33 -37.90 10.86 -15.69
CA ASN A 33 -36.76 10.61 -14.82
C ASN A 33 -36.01 9.30 -15.10
N ASP A 34 -36.67 8.34 -15.76
CA ASP A 34 -36.10 7.05 -16.15
C ASP A 34 -35.50 7.06 -17.57
N GLY A 35 -35.41 8.22 -18.22
CA GLY A 35 -34.93 8.33 -19.59
C GLY A 35 -35.93 7.82 -20.63
N THR A 36 -37.23 7.73 -20.28
CA THR A 36 -38.27 7.26 -21.18
C THR A 36 -39.43 8.25 -21.33
N PHE A 37 -40.22 8.09 -22.38
CA PHE A 37 -41.46 8.84 -22.61
C PHE A 37 -42.71 8.12 -22.06
N ARG A 38 -42.51 7.15 -21.15
CA ARG A 38 -43.61 6.32 -20.65
C ARG A 38 -44.39 7.05 -19.57
N GLU A 39 -45.69 6.77 -19.52
CA GLU A 39 -46.54 7.14 -18.38
C GLU A 39 -46.21 6.20 -17.22
N SER A 40 -46.10 6.70 -16.00
CA SER A 40 -45.53 5.91 -14.89
C SER A 40 -46.35 4.67 -14.53
N LYS A 41 -47.67 4.71 -14.71
CA LYS A 41 -48.57 3.56 -14.51
C LYS A 41 -48.71 2.69 -15.76
N ASN A 42 -48.06 3.04 -16.87
CA ASN A 42 -48.16 2.43 -18.19
C ASN A 42 -49.60 2.21 -18.66
N GLN A 43 -50.53 3.09 -18.25
CA GLN A 43 -51.94 3.02 -18.67
C GLN A 43 -52.18 3.76 -19.99
N ILE A 44 -51.28 4.67 -20.35
CA ILE A 44 -51.39 5.54 -21.51
C ILE A 44 -50.08 5.50 -22.30
N ASN A 45 -50.19 5.20 -23.60
CA ASN A 45 -49.04 5.14 -24.49
C ASN A 45 -48.83 6.50 -25.18
N ALA A 46 -47.97 7.34 -24.60
CA ALA A 46 -47.55 8.57 -25.25
C ALA A 46 -46.66 8.26 -26.47
N LYS A 47 -46.81 9.07 -27.53
CA LYS A 47 -46.09 8.96 -28.80
C LYS A 47 -45.23 10.20 -29.01
N PRO A 48 -43.91 10.13 -28.73
CA PRO A 48 -42.98 11.21 -29.02
C PRO A 48 -42.78 11.36 -30.53
N VAL A 49 -42.75 12.59 -31.04
CA VAL A 49 -42.46 12.90 -32.45
C VAL A 49 -41.39 13.97 -32.50
N GLY A 50 -40.18 13.62 -32.97
CA GLY A 50 -39.03 14.53 -33.11
C GLY A 50 -38.70 15.35 -31.86
N VAL A 51 -38.80 14.70 -30.70
CA VAL A 51 -38.43 15.24 -29.39
C VAL A 51 -37.17 14.56 -28.87
N LYS A 52 -36.49 15.20 -27.92
CA LYS A 52 -35.27 14.69 -27.28
C LYS A 52 -35.39 14.78 -25.77
N LEU A 53 -34.70 13.89 -25.06
CA LEU A 53 -34.54 14.02 -23.62
C LEU A 53 -33.32 14.91 -23.33
N VAL A 54 -33.50 15.87 -22.44
CA VAL A 54 -32.50 16.87 -22.04
C VAL A 54 -32.42 16.94 -20.52
N ARG A 55 -31.68 17.92 -19.99
CA ARG A 55 -31.60 18.12 -18.54
C ARG A 55 -32.87 18.75 -18.00
N ASP A 56 -33.30 18.28 -16.84
CA ASP A 56 -34.43 18.85 -16.10
C ASP A 56 -34.04 20.10 -15.30
N ARG A 57 -35.00 20.61 -14.51
CA ARG A 57 -34.82 21.75 -13.60
C ARG A 57 -33.78 21.53 -12.49
N PHE A 58 -33.47 20.28 -12.16
CA PHE A 58 -32.45 19.91 -11.16
C PHE A 58 -31.08 19.61 -11.78
N GLY A 59 -30.99 19.61 -13.11
CA GLY A 59 -29.78 19.31 -13.86
C GLY A 59 -29.54 17.81 -14.08
N ASN A 60 -30.50 16.95 -13.74
CA ASN A 60 -30.47 15.51 -14.04
C ASN A 60 -30.44 15.30 -15.54
N LYS A 61 -29.68 14.30 -16.01
CA LYS A 61 -29.56 14.03 -17.44
C LYS A 61 -30.75 13.22 -17.94
N GLU A 62 -31.24 13.57 -19.13
CA GLU A 62 -32.30 12.84 -19.83
C GLU A 62 -33.62 12.76 -19.02
N SER A 63 -33.89 13.80 -18.22
CA SER A 63 -35.03 13.84 -17.28
C SER A 63 -36.07 14.91 -17.65
N ALA A 64 -35.96 15.56 -18.81
CA ALA A 64 -36.98 16.46 -19.33
C ALA A 64 -37.12 16.34 -20.86
N LEU A 65 -38.30 16.67 -21.37
CA LEU A 65 -38.63 16.67 -22.80
C LEU A 65 -38.22 17.98 -23.45
N TYR A 66 -37.50 17.93 -24.57
CA TYR A 66 -37.22 19.10 -25.42
C TYR A 66 -38.04 19.11 -26.70
N LEU A 67 -38.63 20.27 -26.99
CA LEU A 67 -39.42 20.58 -28.18
C LEU A 67 -38.68 21.63 -29.02
N GLU A 68 -38.45 21.33 -30.30
CA GLU A 68 -37.67 22.21 -31.20
C GLU A 68 -38.47 23.40 -31.75
N GLY A 69 -39.80 23.38 -31.60
CA GLY A 69 -40.72 24.39 -32.12
C GLY A 69 -41.06 24.20 -33.60
N SER A 70 -41.47 22.99 -34.00
CA SER A 70 -41.84 22.66 -35.38
C SER A 70 -43.00 21.67 -35.45
N ALA A 71 -43.58 21.50 -36.63
CA ALA A 71 -44.64 20.50 -36.87
C ALA A 71 -44.16 19.04 -36.67
N HIS A 72 -42.86 18.82 -36.54
CA HIS A 72 -42.25 17.52 -36.32
C HIS A 72 -41.69 17.37 -34.91
N SER A 73 -42.01 18.26 -33.98
CA SER A 73 -41.52 18.23 -32.60
C SER A 73 -42.66 18.42 -31.60
N TYR A 74 -43.24 17.31 -31.13
CA TYR A 74 -44.34 17.30 -30.17
C TYR A 74 -44.46 15.96 -29.43
N LEU A 75 -45.17 15.98 -28.30
CA LEU A 75 -45.55 14.76 -27.58
C LEU A 75 -47.06 14.56 -27.65
N ASN A 76 -47.49 13.45 -28.23
CA ASN A 76 -48.90 13.07 -28.25
C ASN A 76 -49.18 12.13 -27.08
N LEU A 77 -49.93 12.60 -26.07
CA LEU A 77 -50.27 11.81 -24.88
C LEU A 77 -51.39 10.78 -25.17
N GLY A 78 -52.09 10.89 -26.30
CA GLY A 78 -53.11 9.95 -26.74
C GLY A 78 -54.55 10.40 -26.43
N THR A 79 -55.50 9.50 -26.63
CA THR A 79 -56.95 9.79 -26.59
C THR A 79 -57.65 9.32 -25.32
N SER A 80 -56.90 8.82 -24.32
CA SER A 80 -57.44 8.22 -23.11
C SER A 80 -58.40 9.15 -22.36
N ASN A 81 -59.50 8.60 -21.85
CA ASN A 81 -60.45 9.34 -21.00
C ASN A 81 -59.82 9.83 -19.69
N LEU A 82 -58.71 9.22 -19.25
CA LEU A 82 -57.94 9.69 -18.09
C LEU A 82 -57.36 11.10 -18.30
N LEU A 83 -57.14 11.50 -19.55
CA LEU A 83 -56.66 12.84 -19.90
C LEU A 83 -57.80 13.82 -20.18
N LYS A 84 -59.05 13.38 -20.00
CA LYS A 84 -60.26 14.15 -20.27
C LYS A 84 -61.13 14.24 -19.01
N PRO A 85 -60.60 14.66 -17.85
CA PRO A 85 -61.37 14.65 -16.62
C PRO A 85 -62.42 15.78 -16.63
N SER A 86 -63.62 15.54 -16.11
CA SER A 86 -64.67 16.59 -16.02
C SER A 86 -64.40 17.62 -14.93
N ARG A 87 -63.55 17.27 -13.96
CA ARG A 87 -63.03 18.12 -12.87
C ARG A 87 -61.64 17.63 -12.47
N GLY A 88 -60.82 18.51 -11.91
CA GLY A 88 -59.53 18.14 -11.35
C GLY A 88 -58.47 19.21 -11.55
N SER A 89 -57.21 18.77 -11.60
CA SER A 89 -56.06 19.64 -11.83
C SER A 89 -55.08 19.02 -12.82
N ILE A 90 -54.46 19.87 -13.63
CA ILE A 90 -53.39 19.51 -14.56
C ILE A 90 -52.16 20.32 -14.17
N SER A 91 -51.04 19.65 -13.91
CA SER A 91 -49.77 20.24 -13.51
C SER A 91 -48.71 19.91 -14.54
N LEU A 92 -47.82 20.85 -14.84
CA LEU A 92 -46.63 20.62 -15.66
C LEU A 92 -45.56 21.69 -15.40
N TRP A 93 -44.30 21.29 -15.54
CA TRP A 93 -43.16 22.19 -15.55
C TRP A 93 -42.77 22.52 -16.98
N VAL A 94 -42.51 23.80 -17.25
CA VAL A 94 -42.28 24.29 -18.61
C VAL A 94 -41.22 25.38 -18.60
N ASN A 95 -40.30 25.31 -19.55
CA ASN A 95 -39.35 26.37 -19.86
C ASN A 95 -39.53 26.75 -21.34
N ILE A 96 -40.02 27.95 -21.61
CA ILE A 96 -40.19 28.44 -23.00
C ILE A 96 -38.93 29.21 -23.40
N GLU A 97 -38.23 28.75 -24.43
CA GLU A 97 -36.97 29.38 -24.87
C GLU A 97 -37.21 30.71 -25.60
N ARG A 98 -38.20 30.72 -26.49
CA ARG A 98 -38.52 31.86 -27.35
C ARG A 98 -39.90 31.77 -27.98
N LYS A 99 -40.40 32.92 -28.43
CA LYS A 99 -41.57 33.03 -29.31
C LYS A 99 -41.31 32.29 -30.62
N VAL A 100 -42.27 31.47 -31.06
CA VAL A 100 -42.21 30.73 -32.32
C VAL A 100 -43.54 30.87 -33.04
N PHE A 101 -43.52 31.57 -34.17
CA PHE A 101 -44.69 31.79 -35.02
C PHE A 101 -44.48 31.12 -36.37
N ALA A 102 -45.46 30.32 -36.82
CA ALA A 102 -45.38 29.63 -38.10
C ALA A 102 -46.71 29.71 -38.85
N GLY A 103 -47.02 30.86 -39.46
CA GLY A 103 -48.07 30.95 -40.47
C GLY A 103 -49.02 32.14 -40.30
N ARG A 104 -50.32 31.88 -40.50
CA ARG A 104 -51.43 32.83 -40.30
C ARG A 104 -52.26 32.35 -39.12
N GLY A 105 -52.85 33.26 -38.34
CA GLY A 105 -53.68 32.90 -37.18
C GLY A 105 -53.30 33.63 -35.90
N TYR A 106 -53.63 33.02 -34.77
CA TYR A 106 -53.39 33.59 -33.44
C TYR A 106 -51.91 33.54 -33.06
N GLU A 107 -51.36 34.68 -32.64
CA GLU A 107 -49.97 34.85 -32.23
C GLU A 107 -49.75 34.30 -30.81
N SER A 108 -49.70 32.97 -30.70
CA SER A 108 -49.41 32.28 -29.44
C SER A 108 -48.56 31.02 -29.62
N ASN A 109 -47.76 30.68 -28.61
CA ASN A 109 -47.17 29.36 -28.45
C ASN A 109 -48.16 28.49 -27.69
N VAL A 110 -48.41 27.26 -28.17
CA VAL A 110 -49.26 26.30 -27.45
C VAL A 110 -48.41 25.32 -26.66
N ILE A 111 -48.72 25.17 -25.38
CA ILE A 111 -47.99 24.31 -24.45
C ILE A 111 -48.67 22.95 -24.38
N LEU A 112 -49.98 22.94 -24.12
CA LEU A 112 -50.80 21.73 -23.98
C LEU A 112 -52.21 22.03 -24.52
N LEU A 113 -52.80 21.13 -25.31
CA LEU A 113 -54.17 21.31 -25.79
C LEU A 113 -54.93 19.99 -26.01
N THR A 114 -56.26 20.11 -26.01
CA THR A 114 -57.21 19.11 -26.54
C THR A 114 -58.39 19.81 -27.22
N LYS A 115 -58.97 19.19 -28.25
CA LYS A 115 -60.11 19.76 -29.02
C LYS A 115 -61.48 19.32 -28.48
N ASN A 116 -62.48 20.21 -28.59
CA ASN A 116 -63.87 19.91 -28.23
C ASN A 116 -64.83 19.80 -29.44
N ALA A 117 -64.48 20.40 -30.59
CA ALA A 117 -65.35 20.47 -31.76
C ALA A 117 -64.55 20.40 -33.08
N PRO A 118 -65.08 19.71 -34.12
CA PRO A 118 -64.37 19.54 -35.39
C PRO A 118 -64.40 20.77 -36.30
N VAL A 119 -65.30 21.74 -36.06
CA VAL A 119 -65.60 22.84 -37.00
C VAL A 119 -64.83 24.13 -36.66
N ASP A 120 -64.41 24.32 -35.41
CA ASP A 120 -63.77 25.55 -34.93
C ASP A 120 -62.36 25.26 -34.38
N ASP A 121 -61.39 26.07 -34.78
CA ASP A 121 -59.98 25.93 -34.41
C ASP A 121 -59.64 26.52 -33.04
N PHE A 122 -60.60 27.21 -32.40
CA PHE A 122 -60.42 27.86 -31.10
C PHE A 122 -61.19 27.18 -29.97
N CYS A 123 -61.96 26.15 -30.28
CA CYS A 123 -62.75 25.43 -29.28
C CYS A 123 -61.93 24.25 -28.76
N ASP A 124 -61.06 24.56 -27.80
CA ASP A 124 -60.24 23.59 -27.08
C ASP A 124 -60.93 23.24 -25.75
N SER A 125 -61.03 21.94 -25.41
CA SER A 125 -61.64 21.54 -24.12
C SER A 125 -60.80 22.06 -22.96
N TYR A 126 -59.48 21.98 -23.05
CA TYR A 126 -58.55 22.76 -22.24
C TYR A 126 -57.29 23.06 -23.04
N THR A 127 -56.72 24.24 -22.80
CA THR A 127 -55.54 24.73 -23.51
C THR A 127 -54.68 25.56 -22.57
N PHE A 128 -53.36 25.41 -22.69
CA PHE A 128 -52.34 26.28 -22.13
C PHE A 128 -51.64 27.01 -23.27
N ILE A 129 -51.70 28.33 -23.29
CA ILE A 129 -51.05 29.15 -24.32
C ILE A 129 -50.22 30.28 -23.71
N TYR A 130 -49.14 30.61 -24.38
CA TYR A 130 -48.41 31.86 -24.19
C TYR A 130 -48.81 32.83 -25.30
N ASP A 131 -49.47 33.94 -24.94
CA ASP A 131 -49.94 34.96 -25.88
C ASP A 131 -48.83 35.99 -26.15
N PHE A 132 -48.52 36.25 -27.43
CA PHE A 132 -47.39 37.12 -27.79
C PHE A 132 -47.67 38.60 -27.56
N ARG A 133 -48.95 39.01 -27.57
CA ARG A 133 -49.38 40.40 -27.46
C ARG A 133 -49.38 40.86 -26.01
N THR A 134 -49.86 40.00 -25.12
CA THR A 134 -49.89 40.28 -23.68
C THR A 134 -48.66 39.77 -22.96
N GLU A 135 -47.89 38.88 -23.59
CA GLU A 135 -46.74 38.18 -23.01
C GLU A 135 -47.10 37.37 -21.76
N ARG A 136 -48.36 36.95 -21.66
CA ARG A 136 -48.91 36.24 -20.50
C ARG A 136 -49.19 34.79 -20.83
N ILE A 137 -49.16 33.97 -19.79
CA ILE A 137 -49.65 32.59 -19.84
C ILE A 137 -51.15 32.61 -19.59
N GLY A 138 -51.89 31.94 -20.45
CA GLY A 138 -53.32 31.78 -20.31
C GLY A 138 -53.72 30.31 -20.33
N ILE A 139 -54.68 29.99 -19.48
CA ILE A 139 -55.42 28.73 -19.50
C ILE A 139 -56.83 29.01 -19.97
N PHE A 140 -57.32 28.17 -20.87
CA PHE A 140 -58.65 28.33 -21.46
C PHE A 140 -59.34 26.98 -21.53
N THR A 141 -60.65 26.99 -21.35
CA THR A 141 -61.52 25.82 -21.51
C THR A 141 -62.82 26.24 -22.16
N SER A 142 -63.44 25.33 -22.90
CA SER A 142 -64.71 25.59 -23.55
C SER A 142 -65.58 24.33 -23.62
N LYS A 143 -66.89 24.52 -23.53
CA LYS A 143 -67.86 23.48 -23.86
C LYS A 143 -68.06 23.39 -25.37
N ASP A 144 -68.18 24.54 -26.01
CA ASP A 144 -68.30 24.72 -27.45
C ASP A 144 -67.92 26.16 -27.84
N SER A 145 -68.23 26.58 -29.07
CA SER A 145 -67.94 27.94 -29.57
C SER A 145 -68.67 29.08 -28.84
N THR A 146 -69.70 28.77 -28.05
CA THR A 146 -70.55 29.76 -27.36
C THR A 146 -70.22 29.91 -25.87
N GLU A 147 -69.72 28.85 -25.22
CA GLU A 147 -69.41 28.84 -23.78
C GLU A 147 -67.91 28.57 -23.55
N GLN A 148 -67.18 29.62 -23.16
CA GLN A 148 -65.73 29.60 -22.93
C GLN A 148 -65.37 30.31 -21.61
N ALA A 149 -64.32 29.84 -20.94
CA ALA A 149 -63.75 30.47 -19.76
C ALA A 149 -62.23 30.47 -19.88
N GLY A 150 -61.59 31.56 -19.43
CA GLY A 150 -60.13 31.64 -19.42
C GLY A 150 -59.58 32.53 -18.31
N VAL A 151 -58.35 32.24 -17.89
CA VAL A 151 -57.59 33.03 -16.93
C VAL A 151 -56.20 33.26 -17.51
N ASN A 152 -55.72 34.50 -17.47
CA ASN A 152 -54.35 34.86 -17.82
C ASN A 152 -53.55 35.16 -16.54
N SER A 153 -52.23 34.98 -16.61
CA SER A 153 -51.30 35.39 -15.58
C SER A 153 -51.38 36.90 -15.31
N ILE A 154 -51.08 37.31 -14.07
CA ILE A 154 -51.07 38.71 -13.67
C ILE A 154 -49.90 39.43 -14.35
N GLU A 155 -48.73 38.78 -14.33
CA GLU A 155 -47.49 39.31 -14.89
C GLU A 155 -47.13 38.63 -16.21
N ALA A 156 -46.29 39.32 -16.99
CA ALA A 156 -45.70 38.77 -18.20
C ALA A 156 -44.66 37.69 -17.85
N LEU A 157 -44.58 36.65 -18.67
CA LEU A 157 -43.68 35.53 -18.48
C LEU A 157 -42.23 35.91 -18.82
N LYS A 158 -41.29 35.43 -18.02
CA LYS A 158 -39.86 35.43 -18.37
C LYS A 158 -39.51 34.16 -19.16
N MET A 159 -38.94 34.37 -20.35
CA MET A 159 -38.45 33.26 -21.19
C MET A 159 -37.13 32.70 -20.65
N ASN A 160 -36.84 31.44 -20.95
CA ASN A 160 -35.66 30.68 -20.51
C ASN A 160 -35.60 30.33 -19.01
N GLU A 161 -36.70 30.47 -18.29
CA GLU A 161 -36.84 30.05 -16.89
C GLU A 161 -37.83 28.89 -16.77
N TRP A 162 -37.59 27.97 -15.84
CA TRP A 162 -38.54 26.91 -15.51
C TRP A 162 -39.65 27.50 -14.66
N HIS A 163 -40.89 27.31 -15.12
CA HIS A 163 -42.08 27.68 -14.38
C HIS A 163 -42.99 26.47 -14.19
N HIS A 164 -43.62 26.39 -13.02
CA HIS A 164 -44.60 25.37 -12.69
C HIS A 164 -46.00 25.91 -12.95
N TYR A 165 -46.73 25.27 -13.87
CA TYR A 165 -48.10 25.65 -14.20
C TYR A 165 -49.08 24.63 -13.64
N VAL A 166 -50.09 25.12 -12.91
CA VAL A 166 -51.23 24.29 -12.50
C VAL A 166 -52.53 24.92 -12.97
N PHE A 167 -53.32 24.13 -13.69
CA PHE A 167 -54.68 24.44 -14.08
C PHE A 167 -55.64 23.61 -13.24
N SER A 168 -56.37 24.27 -12.33
CA SER A 168 -57.41 23.64 -11.52
C SER A 168 -58.79 24.04 -12.03
N PHE A 169 -59.70 23.07 -12.16
CA PHE A 169 -61.04 23.32 -12.69
C PHE A 169 -62.09 22.35 -12.14
N ASP A 170 -63.30 22.86 -11.99
CA ASP A 170 -64.49 22.09 -11.68
C ASP A 170 -65.64 22.54 -12.58
N ARG A 171 -66.91 22.44 -12.15
CA ARG A 171 -68.05 22.94 -12.94
C ARG A 171 -68.21 24.45 -12.85
N GLU A 172 -67.88 25.04 -11.71
CA GLU A 172 -68.20 26.42 -11.36
C GLU A 172 -67.08 27.36 -11.79
N SER A 173 -65.83 26.93 -11.70
CA SER A 173 -64.68 27.81 -11.86
C SER A 173 -63.47 27.13 -12.52
N ILE A 174 -62.55 27.99 -12.93
CA ILE A 174 -61.19 27.66 -13.35
C ILE A 174 -60.20 28.55 -12.63
N SER A 175 -59.03 28.01 -12.28
CA SER A 175 -57.95 28.75 -11.62
C SER A 175 -56.59 28.43 -12.22
N LEU A 176 -55.77 29.47 -12.37
CA LEU A 176 -54.38 29.38 -12.83
C LEU A 176 -53.44 29.58 -11.65
N PHE A 177 -52.47 28.70 -11.49
CA PHE A 177 -51.36 28.87 -10.55
C PHE A 177 -50.04 28.82 -11.31
N ILE A 178 -49.11 29.69 -10.91
CA ILE A 178 -47.74 29.75 -11.42
C ILE A 178 -46.79 29.75 -10.23
N ASP A 179 -45.81 28.84 -10.23
CA ASP A 179 -44.76 28.72 -9.22
C ASP A 179 -45.33 28.65 -7.79
N GLY A 180 -46.35 27.83 -7.62
CA GLY A 180 -47.04 27.67 -6.34
C GLY A 180 -48.08 28.75 -6.03
N VAL A 181 -48.20 29.84 -6.80
CA VAL A 181 -49.06 31.00 -6.46
C VAL A 181 -50.25 31.17 -7.40
N CYS A 182 -51.46 31.34 -6.85
CA CYS A 182 -52.67 31.63 -7.63
C CYS A 182 -52.56 32.97 -8.37
N GLN A 183 -52.74 32.92 -9.70
CA GLN A 183 -52.73 34.08 -10.59
C GLN A 183 -54.14 34.64 -10.84
N GLY A 184 -55.17 33.81 -10.68
CA GLY A 184 -56.54 34.23 -10.87
C GLY A 184 -57.51 33.07 -11.00
N THR A 185 -58.79 33.41 -10.83
CA THR A 185 -59.93 32.49 -10.94
C THR A 185 -60.99 33.13 -11.81
N ALA A 186 -61.56 32.37 -12.75
CA ALA A 186 -62.70 32.80 -13.57
C ALA A 186 -63.88 31.87 -13.38
N VAL A 187 -65.09 32.44 -13.49
CA VAL A 187 -66.35 31.70 -13.48
C VAL A 187 -66.50 30.95 -14.80
N LYS A 188 -66.91 29.69 -14.72
CA LYS A 188 -67.12 28.79 -15.86
C LYS A 188 -68.58 28.42 -16.07
N ASN A 189 -69.25 27.88 -15.06
CA ASN A 189 -70.68 27.48 -15.06
C ASN A 189 -71.14 26.47 -16.14
N PHE A 190 -70.22 25.77 -16.81
CA PHE A 190 -70.53 24.70 -17.77
C PHE A 190 -69.68 23.45 -17.50
N GLU A 191 -70.07 22.28 -18.01
CA GLU A 191 -69.21 21.10 -18.03
C GLU A 191 -68.31 21.10 -19.27
N ILE A 192 -67.05 20.73 -19.09
CA ILE A 192 -66.11 20.64 -20.22
C ILE A 192 -66.54 19.47 -21.11
N GLN A 193 -66.73 19.76 -22.40
CA GLN A 193 -67.05 18.73 -23.38
C GLN A 193 -65.77 18.28 -24.09
N TYR A 194 -65.64 16.96 -24.25
CA TYR A 194 -64.49 16.33 -24.89
C TYR A 194 -64.92 15.56 -26.13
N TYR A 195 -64.11 15.63 -27.19
CA TYR A 195 -64.29 14.77 -28.34
C TYR A 195 -63.48 13.48 -28.17
N ALA A 196 -64.14 12.32 -28.30
CA ALA A 196 -63.55 11.02 -28.04
C ALA A 196 -62.29 10.70 -28.88
N PRO A 197 -62.23 10.98 -30.20
CA PRO A 197 -61.05 10.65 -31.01
C PRO A 197 -59.89 11.65 -30.89
N ASP A 198 -60.09 12.81 -30.25
CA ASP A 198 -59.03 13.81 -30.15
C ASP A 198 -57.98 13.41 -29.13
N SER A 199 -56.71 13.57 -29.54
CA SER A 199 -55.56 13.31 -28.69
C SER A 199 -55.15 14.56 -27.93
N VAL A 200 -54.61 14.37 -26.74
CA VAL A 200 -53.99 15.46 -25.99
C VAL A 200 -52.56 15.66 -26.49
N ILE A 201 -52.23 16.88 -26.90
CA ILE A 201 -50.96 17.21 -27.54
C ILE A 201 -50.20 18.23 -26.72
N VAL A 202 -48.90 17.98 -26.50
CA VAL A 202 -47.95 18.91 -25.90
C VAL A 202 -47.09 19.53 -27.00
N GLY A 203 -47.05 20.87 -27.04
CA GLY A 203 -46.12 21.63 -27.88
C GLY A 203 -46.52 21.85 -29.34
N TYR A 204 -47.69 21.37 -29.77
CA TYR A 204 -48.15 21.49 -31.16
C TYR A 204 -49.66 21.67 -31.26
N SER A 205 -50.11 22.58 -32.13
CA SER A 205 -51.53 22.72 -32.42
C SER A 205 -51.98 21.79 -33.54
N ALA A 206 -52.89 20.87 -33.24
CA ALA A 206 -53.48 19.91 -34.18
C ALA A 206 -54.47 20.53 -35.22
N SER A 207 -54.31 21.82 -35.57
CA SER A 207 -55.18 22.53 -36.51
C SER A 207 -54.53 22.64 -37.90
N GLN A 208 -55.33 22.43 -38.95
CA GLN A 208 -54.92 22.65 -40.34
C GLN A 208 -54.87 24.14 -40.73
N LYS A 209 -55.50 25.03 -39.95
CA LYS A 209 -55.58 26.47 -40.28
C LYS A 209 -54.48 27.29 -39.62
N ASN A 210 -54.08 26.92 -38.39
CA ASN A 210 -53.08 27.64 -37.60
C ASN A 210 -52.04 26.65 -37.05
N HIS A 211 -50.78 26.80 -37.46
CA HIS A 211 -49.67 26.00 -36.95
C HIS A 211 -48.93 26.79 -35.85
N ARG A 212 -49.17 26.40 -34.60
CA ARG A 212 -48.55 26.99 -33.40
C ARG A 212 -47.69 25.92 -32.75
N PHE A 213 -46.47 26.31 -32.38
CA PHE A 213 -45.49 25.40 -31.79
C PHE A 213 -44.99 25.97 -30.49
N MET A 214 -44.57 25.12 -29.57
CA MET A 214 -43.71 25.54 -28.47
C MET A 214 -42.28 25.10 -28.75
N ARG A 215 -41.33 26.00 -28.49
CA ARG A 215 -39.92 25.65 -28.38
C ARG A 215 -39.47 25.82 -26.94
N GLY A 216 -38.92 24.75 -26.37
CA GLY A 216 -38.56 24.75 -24.97
C GLY A 216 -38.55 23.37 -24.35
N MET A 217 -38.45 23.34 -23.02
CA MET A 217 -38.48 22.12 -22.24
C MET A 217 -39.82 21.94 -21.52
N VAL A 218 -40.25 20.69 -21.36
CA VAL A 218 -41.41 20.29 -20.57
C VAL A 218 -41.00 19.14 -19.65
N ASP A 219 -41.49 19.15 -18.43
CA ASP A 219 -41.20 18.14 -17.42
C ASP A 219 -42.42 17.93 -16.50
N ASP A 220 -42.46 16.79 -15.80
CA ASP A 220 -43.43 16.47 -14.75
C ASP A 220 -44.91 16.79 -15.10
N ILE A 221 -45.40 16.24 -16.22
CA ILE A 221 -46.79 16.40 -16.64
C ILE A 221 -47.66 15.47 -15.78
N ARG A 222 -48.61 16.02 -15.01
CA ARG A 222 -49.45 15.26 -14.06
C ARG A 222 -50.91 15.66 -14.16
N TYR A 223 -51.80 14.67 -14.15
CA TYR A 223 -53.25 14.84 -14.12
C TYR A 223 -53.80 14.35 -12.79
N TYR A 224 -54.78 15.05 -12.24
CA TYR A 224 -55.44 14.73 -10.97
C TYR A 224 -56.96 14.78 -11.15
N HIS A 225 -57.70 13.86 -10.52
CA HIS A 225 -59.17 13.98 -10.37
C HIS A 225 -59.56 14.97 -9.25
N HIS A 226 -58.62 15.24 -8.33
CA HIS A 226 -58.79 16.19 -7.26
C HIS A 226 -58.52 17.61 -7.77
N VAL A 227 -59.32 18.58 -7.30
CA VAL A 227 -59.05 20.00 -7.54
C VAL A 227 -58.07 20.43 -6.47
N LEU A 228 -56.78 20.47 -6.81
CA LEU A 228 -55.71 20.76 -5.86
C LEU A 228 -55.91 22.14 -5.24
N ASN A 229 -55.75 22.21 -3.92
CA ASN A 229 -55.79 23.46 -3.17
C ASN A 229 -54.42 24.16 -3.17
N GLN A 230 -54.37 25.39 -2.62
CA GLN A 230 -53.17 26.23 -2.61
C GLN A 230 -51.98 25.57 -1.89
N ASP A 231 -52.21 24.86 -0.78
CA ASP A 231 -51.14 24.21 0.00
C ASP A 231 -50.61 22.97 -0.74
N GLU A 232 -51.49 22.16 -1.34
CA GLU A 232 -51.09 21.01 -2.16
C GLU A 232 -50.30 21.43 -3.40
N ILE A 233 -50.66 22.57 -4.01
CA ILE A 233 -49.94 23.13 -5.17
C ILE A 233 -48.58 23.65 -4.75
N LEU A 234 -48.47 24.32 -3.59
CA LEU A 234 -47.18 24.76 -3.06
C LEU A 234 -46.28 23.56 -2.73
N GLU A 235 -46.82 22.51 -2.13
CA GLU A 235 -46.06 21.27 -1.85
C GLU A 235 -45.60 20.60 -3.15
N LEU A 236 -46.44 20.59 -4.19
CA LEU A 236 -46.09 20.07 -5.51
C LEU A 236 -44.98 20.90 -6.19
N TYR A 237 -44.98 22.22 -6.00
CA TYR A 237 -43.94 23.12 -6.49
C TYR A 237 -42.60 22.91 -5.78
N GLU A 238 -42.63 22.70 -4.46
CA GLU A 238 -41.45 22.48 -3.61
C GLU A 238 -40.93 21.03 -3.63
N GLU A 239 -41.46 20.17 -4.52
CA GLU A 239 -41.07 18.77 -4.59
C GLU A 239 -39.55 18.62 -4.81
N PRO A 240 -38.83 17.87 -3.95
CA PRO A 240 -37.38 17.76 -4.05
C PRO A 240 -36.96 16.94 -5.27
N ASP A 241 -35.72 17.14 -5.71
CA ASP A 241 -35.09 16.36 -6.79
C ASP A 241 -35.28 14.84 -6.58
N PRO A 242 -35.99 14.15 -7.51
CA PRO A 242 -36.27 12.72 -7.39
C PRO A 242 -34.97 11.87 -7.48
N ASN A 243 -33.92 12.39 -8.12
CA ASN A 243 -32.65 11.72 -8.33
C ASN A 243 -31.55 12.11 -7.33
N ARG A 244 -31.89 12.84 -6.26
CA ARG A 244 -30.94 13.32 -5.24
C ARG A 244 -30.05 12.22 -4.65
N TRP A 245 -30.60 11.02 -4.45
CA TRP A 245 -29.89 9.90 -3.85
C TRP A 245 -28.80 9.34 -4.76
N HIS A 246 -29.04 9.27 -6.08
CA HIS A 246 -28.05 8.82 -7.05
C HIS A 246 -26.83 9.75 -7.06
N SER A 247 -27.07 11.07 -7.09
CA SER A 247 -26.02 12.10 -7.02
C SER A 247 -25.21 12.01 -5.72
N TRP A 248 -25.87 11.78 -4.59
CA TRP A 248 -25.21 11.62 -3.29
C TRP A 248 -24.38 10.33 -3.20
N ILE A 249 -24.92 9.20 -3.69
CA ILE A 249 -24.21 7.90 -3.71
C ILE A 249 -22.94 7.99 -4.57
N GLU A 250 -23.00 8.59 -5.76
CA GLU A 250 -21.81 8.73 -6.61
C GLU A 250 -20.71 9.56 -5.93
N LYS A 251 -21.08 10.69 -5.31
CA LYS A 251 -20.12 11.56 -4.61
C LYS A 251 -19.50 10.85 -3.41
N THR A 252 -20.29 10.13 -2.63
CA THR A 252 -19.80 9.38 -1.46
C THR A 252 -18.90 8.21 -1.85
N LEU A 253 -19.24 7.44 -2.90
CA LEU A 253 -18.39 6.36 -3.41
C LEU A 253 -17.03 6.88 -3.90
N LYS A 254 -16.99 8.01 -4.63
CA LYS A 254 -15.73 8.64 -5.05
C LYS A 254 -14.86 9.03 -3.85
N LEU A 255 -15.46 9.61 -2.80
CA LEU A 255 -14.76 10.03 -1.59
C LEU A 255 -14.20 8.83 -0.82
N LEU A 256 -14.98 7.75 -0.69
CA LEU A 256 -14.53 6.49 -0.08
C LEU A 256 -13.37 5.85 -0.87
N GLY A 257 -13.41 5.89 -2.20
CA GLY A 257 -12.32 5.41 -3.05
C GLY A 257 -11.00 6.15 -2.80
N VAL A 258 -11.05 7.48 -2.66
CA VAL A 258 -9.87 8.30 -2.33
C VAL A 258 -9.34 7.95 -0.95
N LEU A 259 -10.20 7.84 0.07
CA LEU A 259 -9.80 7.46 1.42
C LEU A 259 -9.14 6.07 1.46
N MET A 260 -9.71 5.10 0.75
CA MET A 260 -9.14 3.75 0.64
C MET A 260 -7.76 3.77 -0.02
N GLY A 261 -7.57 4.59 -1.06
CA GLY A 261 -6.27 4.78 -1.71
C GLY A 261 -5.20 5.34 -0.75
N ILE A 262 -5.56 6.35 0.05
CA ILE A 262 -4.65 6.94 1.06
C ILE A 262 -4.27 5.90 2.12
N LEU A 263 -5.24 5.12 2.60
CA LEU A 263 -4.99 4.05 3.58
C LEU A 263 -4.07 2.96 3.01
N LEU A 264 -4.27 2.56 1.75
CA LEU A 264 -3.41 1.58 1.09
C LEU A 264 -1.96 2.08 0.97
N ILE A 265 -1.76 3.33 0.54
CA ILE A 265 -0.43 3.94 0.43
C ILE A 265 0.24 4.01 1.81
N SER A 266 -0.48 4.47 2.82
CA SER A 266 0.02 4.52 4.21
C SER A 266 0.44 3.13 4.71
N PHE A 267 -0.39 2.12 4.47
CA PHE A 267 -0.09 0.73 4.83
C PHE A 267 1.19 0.23 4.14
N LEU A 268 1.35 0.46 2.83
CA LEU A 268 2.54 0.06 2.08
C LEU A 268 3.81 0.75 2.61
N LEU A 269 3.74 2.05 2.95
CA LEU A 269 4.87 2.78 3.53
C LEU A 269 5.29 2.22 4.89
N VAL A 270 4.31 1.94 5.77
CA VAL A 270 4.58 1.33 7.09
C VAL A 270 5.15 -0.07 6.94
N TYR A 271 4.62 -0.88 6.02
CA TYR A 271 5.12 -2.22 5.74
C TYR A 271 6.58 -2.19 5.26
N ARG A 272 6.91 -1.32 4.30
CA ARG A 272 8.29 -1.16 3.80
C ARG A 272 9.25 -0.70 4.91
N ARG A 273 8.83 0.24 5.76
CA ARG A 273 9.64 0.68 6.91
C ARG A 273 9.93 -0.46 7.88
N ARG A 274 8.92 -1.27 8.23
CA ARG A 274 9.10 -2.43 9.13
C ARG A 274 10.04 -3.48 8.53
N ALA A 275 9.91 -3.77 7.23
CA ALA A 275 10.80 -4.69 6.55
C ALA A 275 12.26 -4.19 6.54
N ALA A 276 12.47 -2.90 6.29
CA ALA A 276 13.80 -2.28 6.30
C ALA A 276 14.44 -2.30 7.71
N LEU A 277 13.68 -2.02 8.76
CA LEU A 277 14.16 -2.08 10.14
C LEU A 277 14.61 -3.49 10.53
N LYS A 278 13.83 -4.51 10.17
CA LYS A 278 14.18 -5.92 10.46
C LYS A 278 15.47 -6.34 9.77
N LEU A 279 15.70 -5.89 8.53
CA LEU A 279 16.94 -6.16 7.81
C LEU A 279 18.15 -5.44 8.45
N ALA A 280 17.97 -4.21 8.92
CA ALA A 280 19.02 -3.47 9.62
C ALA A 280 19.42 -4.13 10.94
N GLU A 281 18.44 -4.61 11.71
CA GLU A 281 18.68 -5.34 12.97
C GLU A 281 19.44 -6.66 12.72
N GLN A 282 19.10 -7.40 11.66
CA GLN A 282 19.82 -8.61 11.28
C GLN A 282 21.29 -8.32 10.93
N LYS A 283 21.56 -7.24 10.18
CA LYS A 283 22.94 -6.83 9.86
C LYS A 283 23.72 -6.50 11.12
N LEU A 284 23.15 -5.69 12.02
CA LEU A 284 23.79 -5.30 13.27
C LEU A 284 24.12 -6.52 14.16
N ASN A 285 23.23 -7.52 14.22
CA ASN A 285 23.46 -8.74 15.00
C ASN A 285 24.59 -9.60 14.41
N ILE A 286 24.71 -9.66 13.08
CA ILE A 286 25.82 -10.37 12.42
C ILE A 286 27.15 -9.67 12.73
N GLU A 287 27.19 -8.35 12.63
CA GLU A 287 28.37 -7.53 12.92
C GLU A 287 28.80 -7.64 14.38
N TYR A 288 27.85 -7.58 15.32
CA TYR A 288 28.10 -7.81 16.74
C TYR A 288 28.75 -9.19 17.01
N LYS A 289 28.20 -10.25 16.41
CA LYS A 289 28.75 -11.61 16.56
C LYS A 289 30.14 -11.74 15.95
N PHE A 290 30.40 -11.05 14.84
CA PHE A 290 31.72 -11.02 14.22
C PHE A 290 32.76 -10.44 15.17
N HIS A 291 32.50 -9.25 15.73
CA HIS A 291 33.40 -8.64 16.72
C HIS A 291 33.54 -9.46 18.00
N GLU A 292 32.47 -10.12 18.46
CA GLU A 292 32.56 -11.02 19.61
C GLU A 292 33.53 -12.19 19.34
N MET A 293 33.46 -12.78 18.14
CA MET A 293 34.37 -13.85 17.73
C MET A 293 35.81 -13.34 17.61
N GLU A 294 36.02 -12.15 17.05
CA GLU A 294 37.32 -11.50 16.95
C GLU A 294 37.96 -11.33 18.34
N ILE A 295 37.21 -10.77 19.31
CA ILE A 295 37.67 -10.61 20.70
C ILE A 295 37.98 -11.97 21.35
N ARG A 296 37.16 -13.00 21.11
CA ARG A 296 37.43 -14.35 21.64
C ARG A 296 38.71 -14.95 21.07
N THR A 297 38.97 -14.75 19.77
CA THR A 297 40.21 -15.18 19.12
C THR A 297 41.41 -14.46 19.72
N LEU A 298 41.34 -13.14 19.89
CA LEU A 298 42.39 -12.34 20.55
C LEU A 298 42.66 -12.82 21.98
N LYS A 299 41.61 -13.11 22.76
CA LYS A 299 41.76 -13.64 24.13
C LYS A 299 42.37 -15.04 24.15
N ALA A 300 42.08 -15.89 23.16
CA ALA A 300 42.67 -17.22 23.06
C ALA A 300 44.17 -17.19 22.72
N GLN A 301 44.67 -16.12 22.11
CA GLN A 301 46.10 -15.93 21.81
C GLN A 301 46.94 -15.67 23.08
N MET A 302 46.35 -15.20 24.18
CA MET A 302 47.02 -15.14 25.48
C MET A 302 46.85 -16.49 26.20
N ASN A 303 47.81 -17.42 26.08
CA ASN A 303 47.78 -18.74 26.75
C ASN A 303 47.78 -18.55 28.29
N PRO A 304 46.62 -18.57 28.98
CA PRO A 304 46.56 -18.18 30.39
C PRO A 304 47.30 -19.21 31.25
N HIS A 305 47.27 -20.47 30.81
CA HIS A 305 47.98 -21.57 31.44
C HIS A 305 49.49 -21.38 31.39
N PHE A 306 50.06 -20.88 30.28
CA PHE A 306 51.49 -20.55 30.21
C PHE A 306 51.87 -19.46 31.23
N ILE A 307 51.04 -18.42 31.36
CA ILE A 307 51.27 -17.34 32.34
C ILE A 307 51.22 -17.89 33.77
N PHE A 308 50.18 -18.65 34.12
CA PHE A 308 50.06 -19.26 35.45
C PHE A 308 51.23 -20.21 35.77
N ASN A 309 51.65 -21.03 34.82
CA ASN A 309 52.77 -21.95 35.05
C ASN A 309 54.10 -21.24 35.19
N SER A 310 54.34 -20.20 34.39
CA SER A 310 55.56 -19.39 34.48
C SER A 310 55.65 -18.69 35.83
N LEU A 311 54.53 -18.17 36.35
CA LEU A 311 54.47 -17.57 37.69
C LEU A 311 54.71 -18.61 38.81
N ASN A 312 54.12 -19.80 38.69
CA ASN A 312 54.35 -20.88 39.65
C ASN A 312 55.82 -21.33 39.66
N SER A 313 56.48 -21.39 38.50
CA SER A 313 57.89 -21.75 38.41
C SER A 313 58.81 -20.69 39.01
N ILE A 314 58.49 -19.41 38.82
CA ILE A 314 59.19 -18.31 39.52
C ILE A 314 59.02 -18.47 41.04
N GLN A 315 57.80 -18.76 41.50
CA GLN A 315 57.53 -18.98 42.93
C GLN A 315 58.33 -20.17 43.48
N GLN A 316 58.40 -21.29 42.76
CA GLN A 316 59.17 -22.48 43.18
C GLN A 316 60.67 -22.19 43.28
N LEU A 317 61.27 -21.49 42.29
CA LEU A 317 62.69 -21.11 42.33
C LEU A 317 62.99 -20.20 43.54
N ILE A 318 62.08 -19.29 43.89
CA ILE A 318 62.19 -18.45 45.09
C ILE A 318 62.12 -19.31 46.36
N LEU A 319 61.17 -20.26 46.44
CA LEU A 319 61.03 -21.17 47.59
C LEU A 319 62.25 -22.11 47.76
N GLN A 320 62.93 -22.45 46.67
CA GLN A 320 64.14 -23.28 46.65
C GLN A 320 65.43 -22.48 46.92
N ASN A 321 65.33 -21.17 47.22
CA ASN A 321 66.45 -20.23 47.38
C ASN A 321 67.34 -20.08 46.13
N GLU A 322 66.84 -20.43 44.94
CA GLU A 322 67.54 -20.25 43.66
C GLU A 322 67.28 -18.84 43.08
N ASN A 323 67.61 -17.81 43.87
CA ASN A 323 67.24 -16.42 43.57
C ASN A 323 67.78 -15.91 42.21
N GLU A 324 68.99 -16.32 41.83
CA GLU A 324 69.59 -15.93 40.55
C GLU A 324 68.87 -16.57 39.36
N ALA A 325 68.48 -17.84 39.48
CA ALA A 325 67.68 -18.54 38.46
C ALA A 325 66.27 -17.93 38.36
N ALA A 326 65.65 -17.58 39.49
CA ALA A 326 64.35 -16.90 39.53
C ALA A 326 64.39 -15.53 38.82
N GLN A 327 65.42 -14.71 39.09
CA GLN A 327 65.60 -13.42 38.44
C GLN A 327 65.84 -13.56 36.93
N LYS A 328 66.68 -14.51 36.52
CA LYS A 328 66.94 -14.80 35.10
C LYS A 328 65.67 -15.25 34.38
N TYR A 329 64.88 -16.13 35.00
CA TYR A 329 63.60 -16.59 34.47
C TYR A 329 62.59 -15.44 34.35
N LEU A 330 62.43 -14.63 35.39
CA LEU A 330 61.53 -13.47 35.40
C LEU A 330 61.91 -12.45 34.32
N SER A 331 63.21 -12.19 34.12
CA SER A 331 63.68 -11.29 33.07
C SER A 331 63.35 -11.83 31.67
N LYS A 332 63.61 -13.11 31.40
CA LYS A 332 63.26 -13.76 30.13
C LYS A 332 61.74 -13.76 29.89
N PHE A 333 60.97 -14.09 30.93
CA PHE A 333 59.50 -14.08 30.89
C PHE A 333 58.94 -12.70 30.58
N THR A 334 59.42 -11.66 31.26
CA THR A 334 58.97 -10.28 31.02
C THR A 334 59.27 -9.82 29.59
N LYS A 335 60.45 -10.16 29.06
CA LYS A 335 60.82 -9.84 27.66
C LYS A 335 59.91 -10.55 26.66
N LEU A 336 59.58 -11.82 26.89
CA LEU A 336 58.66 -12.57 26.04
C LEU A 336 57.25 -11.96 26.06
N ILE A 337 56.68 -11.70 27.24
CA ILE A 337 55.34 -11.10 27.39
C ILE A 337 55.29 -9.72 26.72
N ARG A 338 56.30 -8.88 26.94
CA ARG A 338 56.37 -7.57 26.30
C ARG A 338 56.38 -7.69 24.77
N ARG A 339 57.19 -8.60 24.21
CA ARG A 339 57.26 -8.80 22.76
C ARG A 339 55.95 -9.33 22.18
N LEU A 340 55.26 -10.25 22.87
CA LEU A 340 53.93 -10.76 22.49
C LEU A 340 52.85 -9.67 22.52
N LEU A 341 52.94 -8.71 23.45
CA LEU A 341 52.01 -7.58 23.52
C LEU A 341 52.30 -6.52 22.46
N GLU A 342 53.56 -6.26 22.16
CA GLU A 342 53.99 -5.31 21.12
C GLU A 342 53.72 -5.84 19.69
N SER A 343 53.73 -7.16 19.48
CA SER A 343 53.46 -7.78 18.17
C SER A 343 51.97 -7.86 17.80
N ASN A 344 51.05 -7.53 18.71
CA ASN A 344 49.59 -7.64 18.51
C ASN A 344 48.95 -6.54 17.64
N HIS A 345 49.73 -5.61 17.07
CA HIS A 345 49.19 -4.59 16.16
C HIS A 345 49.25 -4.97 14.68
N HIS A 346 49.88 -6.10 14.32
CA HIS A 346 50.04 -6.51 12.93
C HIS A 346 49.66 -7.99 12.78
N ASP A 347 48.72 -8.31 11.88
CA ASP A 347 48.27 -9.69 11.61
C ASP A 347 49.39 -10.61 11.08
N ASN A 348 50.48 -10.00 10.58
CA ASN A 348 51.59 -10.64 9.90
C ASN A 348 52.88 -10.31 10.65
N LEU A 349 53.62 -11.34 11.09
CA LEU A 349 54.90 -11.18 11.77
C LEU A 349 56.03 -11.64 10.84
N SER A 350 57.18 -10.94 10.85
CA SER A 350 58.34 -11.42 10.10
C SER A 350 58.77 -12.79 10.62
N LEU A 351 59.27 -13.66 9.75
CA LEU A 351 59.75 -15.00 10.12
C LEU A 351 60.90 -14.87 11.12
N ARG A 352 61.74 -13.85 10.97
CA ARG A 352 62.79 -13.52 11.94
C ARG A 352 62.22 -13.26 13.35
N ASP A 353 61.15 -12.48 13.45
CA ASP A 353 60.52 -12.17 14.74
C ASP A 353 59.78 -13.38 15.32
N GLU A 354 59.13 -14.20 14.49
CA GLU A 354 58.53 -15.46 14.93
C GLU A 354 59.60 -16.41 15.49
N LEU A 355 60.77 -16.51 14.85
CA LEU A 355 61.88 -17.33 15.33
C LEU A 355 62.45 -16.79 16.66
N ASP A 356 62.59 -15.48 16.81
CA ASP A 356 63.02 -14.88 18.09
C ASP A 356 62.03 -15.18 19.22
N LEU A 357 60.73 -15.05 18.95
CA LEU A 357 59.67 -15.42 19.89
C LEU A 357 59.70 -16.91 20.24
N LEU A 358 59.84 -17.79 19.24
CA LEU A 358 59.89 -19.23 19.42
C LEU A 358 61.11 -19.65 20.25
N ASN A 359 62.29 -19.09 19.97
CA ASN A 359 63.50 -19.36 20.75
C ASN A 359 63.36 -18.89 22.20
N ARG A 360 62.82 -17.68 22.42
CA ARG A 360 62.56 -17.18 23.78
C ARG A 360 61.57 -18.05 24.54
N TYR A 361 60.55 -18.55 23.86
CA TYR A 361 59.58 -19.48 24.40
C TYR A 361 60.25 -20.81 24.81
N LEU A 362 61.01 -21.42 23.90
CA LEU A 362 61.74 -22.67 24.14
C LEU A 362 62.77 -22.55 25.27
N ASP A 363 63.46 -21.42 25.36
CA ASP A 363 64.36 -21.09 26.46
C ASP A 363 63.66 -21.12 27.83
N ILE A 364 62.48 -20.51 27.92
CA ILE A 364 61.70 -20.44 29.16
C ILE A 364 61.18 -21.82 29.54
N GLU A 365 60.68 -22.59 28.56
CA GLU A 365 60.22 -23.96 28.78
C GLU A 365 61.38 -24.88 29.20
N SER A 366 62.54 -24.77 28.56
CA SER A 366 63.75 -25.54 28.91
C SER A 366 64.20 -25.25 30.33
N LEU A 367 64.31 -23.96 30.70
CA LEU A 367 64.65 -23.55 32.06
C LEU A 367 63.63 -24.06 33.09
N ARG A 368 62.33 -24.02 32.76
CA ARG A 368 61.27 -24.48 33.68
C ARG A 368 61.42 -25.96 34.03
N PHE A 369 61.93 -26.75 33.09
CA PHE A 369 62.13 -28.18 33.27
C PHE A 369 63.60 -28.53 33.51
N GLY A 370 64.38 -27.61 34.10
CA GLY A 370 65.76 -27.85 34.52
C GLY A 370 66.70 -28.22 33.36
N ASN A 371 66.46 -27.68 32.16
CA ASN A 371 67.16 -28.02 30.92
C ASN A 371 67.11 -29.52 30.57
N SER A 372 66.01 -30.20 30.90
CA SER A 372 65.86 -31.65 30.68
C SER A 372 65.73 -32.06 29.21
N PHE A 373 65.64 -31.11 28.27
CA PHE A 373 65.62 -31.37 26.83
C PHE A 373 66.49 -30.37 26.08
N SER A 374 67.09 -30.83 24.98
CA SER A 374 67.77 -29.98 24.00
C SER A 374 66.82 -29.63 22.86
N TYR A 375 67.01 -28.43 22.29
CA TYR A 375 66.25 -28.01 21.13
C TYR A 375 67.16 -27.35 20.10
N GLU A 376 66.78 -27.44 18.83
CA GLU A 376 67.46 -26.81 17.71
C GLU A 376 66.41 -26.18 16.78
N VAL A 377 66.59 -24.91 16.43
CA VAL A 377 65.75 -24.20 15.46
C VAL A 377 66.62 -23.84 14.27
N SER A 378 66.32 -24.40 13.10
CA SER A 378 67.11 -24.20 11.87
C SER A 378 66.28 -23.58 10.75
N LEU A 379 66.98 -22.80 9.92
CA LEU A 379 66.48 -22.28 8.65
C LEU A 379 67.24 -22.97 7.52
N GLU A 380 66.52 -23.60 6.61
CA GLU A 380 67.09 -24.28 5.46
C GLU A 380 66.57 -23.63 4.17
N GLY A 381 67.47 -23.07 3.36
CA GLY A 381 67.12 -22.41 2.10
C GLY A 381 66.46 -21.03 2.25
N ILE A 382 66.53 -20.40 3.42
CA ILE A 382 65.98 -19.07 3.71
C ILE A 382 67.13 -18.11 4.06
N THR A 383 67.39 -17.13 3.20
CA THR A 383 68.50 -16.17 3.39
C THR A 383 68.08 -14.86 4.05
N HIS A 384 66.85 -14.38 3.79
CA HIS A 384 66.31 -13.12 4.32
C HIS A 384 65.01 -13.34 5.10
N PRO A 385 65.07 -13.87 6.33
CA PRO A 385 63.89 -14.13 7.15
C PRO A 385 63.15 -12.86 7.60
N GLU A 386 63.79 -11.69 7.54
CA GLU A 386 63.17 -10.38 7.77
C GLU A 386 62.13 -9.98 6.71
N ASP A 387 62.27 -10.45 5.47
CA ASP A 387 61.41 -10.08 4.33
C ASP A 387 60.26 -11.08 4.09
N ILE A 388 60.15 -12.07 4.98
CA ILE A 388 59.18 -13.13 4.89
C ILE A 388 58.21 -12.94 6.04
N PHE A 389 56.94 -12.70 5.74
CA PHE A 389 55.92 -12.56 6.76
C PHE A 389 55.07 -13.82 6.83
N ILE A 390 54.71 -14.23 8.05
CA ILE A 390 53.82 -15.36 8.30
C ILE A 390 52.76 -14.99 9.34
N PRO A 391 51.62 -15.69 9.37
CA PRO A 391 50.66 -15.53 10.45
C PRO A 391 51.31 -15.93 11.79
N HIS A 392 51.26 -15.02 12.76
CA HIS A 392 51.84 -15.18 14.11
C HIS A 392 51.23 -16.38 14.87
N LEU A 393 52.04 -17.07 15.68
CA LEU A 393 51.64 -18.14 16.62
C LEU A 393 51.09 -19.45 16.01
N LEU A 394 51.44 -19.78 14.76
CA LEU A 394 51.01 -21.04 14.16
C LEU A 394 51.85 -22.26 14.61
N VAL A 395 53.13 -22.04 14.92
CA VAL A 395 54.08 -23.13 15.21
C VAL A 395 54.10 -23.49 16.69
N GLN A 396 53.93 -22.49 17.57
CA GLN A 396 54.05 -22.65 19.02
C GLN A 396 53.18 -23.79 19.60
N PRO A 397 51.91 -23.98 19.22
CA PRO A 397 51.08 -25.05 19.79
C PRO A 397 51.60 -26.46 19.49
N PHE A 398 52.31 -26.66 18.38
CA PHE A 398 52.91 -27.96 18.05
C PHE A 398 54.17 -28.21 18.88
N VAL A 399 54.99 -27.17 19.04
CA VAL A 399 56.16 -27.19 19.93
C VAL A 399 55.75 -27.44 21.38
N GLU A 400 54.68 -26.80 21.84
CA GLU A 400 54.07 -27.07 23.16
C GLU A 400 53.69 -28.54 23.31
N ASN A 401 53.02 -29.11 22.32
CA ASN A 401 52.61 -30.51 22.40
C ASN A 401 53.80 -31.47 22.38
N ALA A 402 54.79 -31.21 21.53
CA ALA A 402 56.02 -32.00 21.45
C ALA A 402 56.75 -32.05 22.81
N ILE A 403 56.91 -30.92 23.49
CA ILE A 403 57.55 -30.87 24.82
C ILE A 403 56.71 -31.62 25.85
N TRP A 404 55.44 -31.23 26.01
CA TRP A 404 54.64 -31.66 27.16
C TRP A 404 54.21 -33.13 27.06
N HIS A 405 53.83 -33.57 25.86
CA HIS A 405 53.28 -34.91 25.63
C HIS A 405 54.33 -35.88 25.08
N GLY A 406 55.26 -35.39 24.26
CA GLY A 406 56.33 -36.20 23.69
C GLY A 406 57.51 -36.36 24.65
N LEU A 407 58.18 -35.26 24.98
CA LEU A 407 59.50 -35.27 25.62
C LEU A 407 59.45 -35.43 27.14
N LEU A 408 58.62 -34.68 27.85
CA LEU A 408 58.59 -34.72 29.32
C LEU A 408 58.35 -36.14 29.88
N PRO A 409 57.42 -36.94 29.35
CA PRO A 409 57.16 -38.28 29.88
C PRO A 409 58.22 -39.32 29.48
N LYS A 410 59.11 -39.02 28.53
CA LYS A 410 60.18 -39.90 28.07
C LYS A 410 61.31 -39.97 29.11
N GLN A 411 61.96 -41.13 29.19
CA GLN A 411 63.22 -41.32 29.92
C GLN A 411 64.39 -41.37 28.94
N GLY A 412 65.55 -40.84 29.32
CA GLY A 412 66.73 -40.74 28.45
C GLY A 412 66.78 -39.45 27.63
N GLU A 413 67.45 -39.50 26.46
CA GLU A 413 67.69 -38.33 25.62
C GLU A 413 66.40 -37.73 25.06
N LYS A 414 66.24 -36.41 25.26
CA LYS A 414 65.10 -35.61 24.82
C LYS A 414 65.58 -34.52 23.88
N ARG A 415 65.18 -34.60 22.61
CA ARG A 415 65.56 -33.66 21.55
C ARG A 415 64.31 -33.19 20.82
N LEU A 416 64.23 -31.87 20.63
CA LEU A 416 63.27 -31.20 19.76
C LEU A 416 64.01 -30.54 18.59
N GLN A 417 63.53 -30.75 17.37
CA GLN A 417 64.02 -30.06 16.19
C GLN A 417 62.88 -29.28 15.55
N VAL A 418 63.11 -28.00 15.25
CA VAL A 418 62.18 -27.18 14.49
C VAL A 418 62.90 -26.62 13.27
N SER A 419 62.48 -27.06 12.09
CA SER A 419 63.13 -26.69 10.84
C SER A 419 62.16 -25.95 9.93
N PHE A 420 62.60 -24.83 9.37
CA PHE A 420 61.82 -24.05 8.40
C PHE A 420 62.45 -24.13 7.02
N TYR A 421 61.63 -24.47 6.03
CA TYR A 421 62.02 -24.63 4.63
C TYR A 421 61.18 -23.73 3.74
N MET A 422 61.81 -23.10 2.74
CA MET A 422 61.05 -22.50 1.65
C MET A 422 60.49 -23.63 0.77
N LEU A 423 59.16 -23.71 0.65
CA LEU A 423 58.51 -24.69 -0.21
C LEU A 423 58.38 -24.16 -1.65
N ASP A 424 57.99 -22.90 -1.76
CA ASP A 424 57.87 -22.11 -3.00
C ASP A 424 57.83 -20.61 -2.65
N GLU A 425 57.61 -19.73 -3.64
CA GLU A 425 57.58 -18.28 -3.40
C GLU A 425 56.48 -17.82 -2.43
N GLU A 426 55.44 -18.63 -2.24
CA GLU A 426 54.22 -18.27 -1.52
C GLU A 426 54.01 -19.06 -0.23
N ARG A 427 54.81 -20.10 0.04
CA ARG A 427 54.60 -21.02 1.17
C ARG A 427 55.89 -21.46 1.82
N ILE A 428 55.79 -21.64 3.13
CA ILE A 428 56.86 -22.12 4.01
C ILE A 428 56.41 -23.43 4.62
N ARG A 429 57.31 -24.40 4.65
CA ARG A 429 57.12 -25.64 5.40
C ARG A 429 57.85 -25.53 6.73
N CYS A 430 57.12 -25.62 7.83
CA CYS A 430 57.68 -25.78 9.16
C CYS A 430 57.55 -27.24 9.59
N VAL A 431 58.66 -27.85 10.02
CA VAL A 431 58.71 -29.21 10.52
C VAL A 431 59.08 -29.17 12.00
N VAL A 432 58.20 -29.70 12.86
CA VAL A 432 58.45 -29.87 14.30
C VAL A 432 58.61 -31.36 14.55
N GLU A 433 59.81 -31.79 14.91
CA GLU A 433 60.13 -33.19 15.17
C GLU A 433 60.63 -33.38 16.60
N ASP A 434 60.01 -34.31 17.32
CA ASP A 434 60.46 -34.73 18.64
C ASP A 434 60.80 -36.22 18.66
N ASN A 435 61.74 -36.60 19.53
CA ASN A 435 62.10 -37.99 19.77
C ASN A 435 61.33 -38.61 20.96
N GLY A 436 60.14 -38.11 21.29
CA GLY A 436 59.37 -38.45 22.48
C GLY A 436 58.73 -39.84 22.47
N ILE A 437 57.78 -40.06 23.39
CA ILE A 437 57.12 -41.37 23.55
C ILE A 437 56.13 -41.76 22.43
N GLY A 438 55.86 -40.83 21.50
CA GLY A 438 54.88 -40.97 20.41
C GLY A 438 53.42 -40.86 20.84
N ARG A 439 52.53 -40.65 19.86
CA ARG A 439 51.11 -40.31 20.10
C ARG A 439 50.29 -41.45 20.71
N GLU A 440 50.51 -42.69 20.27
CA GLU A 440 49.77 -43.87 20.77
C GLU A 440 49.95 -44.06 22.28
N ARG A 441 51.17 -43.86 22.81
CA ARG A 441 51.46 -43.94 24.24
C ARG A 441 51.02 -42.69 25.02
N SER A 442 51.01 -41.52 24.38
CA SER A 442 50.49 -40.27 24.98
C SER A 442 48.96 -40.31 25.14
N GLY A 443 48.22 -40.80 24.14
CA GLY A 443 46.75 -40.87 24.14
C GLY A 443 46.17 -41.81 25.22
N GLN A 444 46.93 -42.82 25.64
CA GLN A 444 46.52 -43.72 26.73
C GLN A 444 46.57 -43.06 28.13
N ARG A 445 47.30 -41.93 28.29
CA ARG A 445 47.37 -41.15 29.53
C ARG A 445 46.38 -39.97 29.58
N GLU A 446 45.53 -39.83 28.57
CA GLU A 446 44.80 -38.60 28.24
C GLU A 446 43.45 -38.43 29.00
N GLN A 447 43.30 -38.97 30.22
CA GLN A 447 42.09 -38.74 31.02
C GLN A 447 42.08 -37.40 31.78
N THR A 448 43.20 -36.67 31.86
CA THR A 448 43.33 -35.50 32.77
C THR A 448 43.37 -34.12 32.06
N PHE A 449 43.51 -34.03 30.74
CA PHE A 449 43.71 -32.73 30.04
C PHE A 449 42.89 -32.53 28.74
N LYS A 450 41.54 -32.62 28.82
CA LYS A 450 40.61 -32.32 27.70
C LYS A 450 40.70 -30.90 27.11
N LYS A 451 41.33 -29.93 27.79
CA LYS A 451 41.36 -28.51 27.37
C LYS A 451 42.34 -28.18 26.23
N LYS A 452 43.37 -28.99 25.95
CA LYS A 452 44.45 -28.65 24.99
C LYS A 452 44.22 -29.12 23.54
N SER A 453 43.34 -30.10 23.31
CA SER A 453 42.86 -30.47 21.97
C SER A 453 42.23 -29.28 21.22
N LEU A 454 41.67 -28.34 21.97
CA LEU A 454 41.06 -27.11 21.45
C LEU A 454 42.07 -26.16 20.80
N ALA A 455 43.30 -26.07 21.33
CA ALA A 455 44.34 -25.20 20.77
C ALA A 455 44.80 -25.65 19.38
N LEU A 456 44.98 -26.97 19.20
CA LEU A 456 45.30 -27.54 17.89
C LEU A 456 44.14 -27.39 16.90
N SER A 457 42.88 -27.51 17.35
CA SER A 457 41.74 -27.25 16.46
C SER A 457 41.70 -25.80 16.01
N TYR A 458 42.06 -24.82 16.86
CA TYR A 458 42.11 -23.43 16.45
C TYR A 458 43.20 -23.15 15.41
N VAL A 459 44.37 -23.76 15.55
CA VAL A 459 45.44 -23.61 14.54
C VAL A 459 45.00 -24.23 13.20
N ARG A 460 44.37 -25.41 13.21
CA ARG A 460 43.83 -26.04 11.99
C ARG A 460 42.76 -25.18 11.34
N THR A 461 41.75 -24.75 12.09
CA THR A 461 40.69 -23.88 11.56
C THR A 461 41.25 -22.56 11.03
N ARG A 462 42.27 -21.98 11.68
CA ARG A 462 42.93 -20.76 11.19
C ARG A 462 43.68 -21.01 9.88
N LEU A 463 44.42 -22.12 9.77
CA LEU A 463 45.09 -22.50 8.52
C LEU A 463 44.11 -22.79 7.39
N GLU A 464 42.98 -23.44 7.67
CA GLU A 464 41.90 -23.67 6.70
C GLU A 464 41.32 -22.34 6.18
N LEU A 465 41.03 -21.39 7.07
CA LEU A 465 40.53 -20.06 6.71
C LEU A 465 41.55 -19.28 5.85
N LEU A 466 42.83 -19.33 6.20
CA LEU A 466 43.90 -18.71 5.43
C LEU A 466 44.07 -19.38 4.07
N SER A 467 43.98 -20.71 4.00
CA SER A 467 44.05 -21.48 2.76
C SER A 467 42.94 -21.07 1.79
N HIS A 468 41.71 -20.91 2.29
CA HIS A 468 40.56 -20.45 1.49
C HIS A 468 40.68 -18.99 1.07
N THR A 469 41.11 -18.10 1.97
CA THR A 469 41.17 -16.66 1.69
C THR A 469 42.27 -16.33 0.68
N LEU A 470 43.45 -16.94 0.85
CA LEU A 470 44.62 -16.67 0.01
C LEU A 470 44.72 -17.57 -1.23
N HIS A 471 43.79 -18.53 -1.39
CA HIS A 471 43.81 -19.52 -2.48
C HIS A 471 45.11 -20.34 -2.55
N ARG A 472 45.70 -20.62 -1.38
CA ARG A 472 46.97 -21.35 -1.25
C ARG A 472 46.76 -22.58 -0.40
N ASN A 473 47.12 -23.75 -0.91
CA ASN A 473 46.94 -25.00 -0.16
C ASN A 473 47.88 -25.04 1.08
N CYS A 474 47.29 -24.80 2.25
CA CYS A 474 47.95 -24.76 3.56
C CYS A 474 47.27 -25.76 4.50
N PHE A 475 48.04 -26.61 5.18
CA PHE A 475 47.51 -27.70 5.98
C PHE A 475 48.52 -28.12 7.06
N VAL A 476 48.08 -29.03 7.93
CA VAL A 476 48.91 -29.65 8.96
C VAL A 476 48.85 -31.16 8.77
N GLU A 477 50.01 -31.78 8.61
CA GLU A 477 50.18 -33.23 8.60
C GLU A 477 50.95 -33.67 9.85
N ILE A 478 50.56 -34.81 10.41
CA ILE A 478 51.19 -35.38 11.61
C ILE A 478 51.61 -36.80 11.29
N HIS A 479 52.90 -37.09 11.40
CA HIS A 479 53.50 -38.39 11.14
C HIS A 479 54.05 -38.98 12.44
N ASP A 480 53.68 -40.22 12.72
CA ASP A 480 54.24 -40.98 13.84
C ASP A 480 55.57 -41.61 13.40
N LEU A 481 56.67 -41.30 14.10
CA LEU A 481 57.98 -41.88 13.81
C LEU A 481 58.08 -43.22 14.53
N LYS A 482 58.40 -44.30 13.80
CA LYS A 482 58.56 -45.66 14.35
C LYS A 482 59.91 -46.25 13.97
N ASN A 483 60.50 -47.06 14.86
CA ASN A 483 61.72 -47.80 14.55
C ASN A 483 61.44 -49.00 13.62
N THR A 484 62.50 -49.72 13.22
CA THR A 484 62.41 -50.95 12.40
C THR A 484 61.64 -52.10 13.07
N GLN A 485 61.34 -51.97 14.37
CA GLN A 485 60.54 -52.91 15.18
C GLN A 485 59.10 -52.40 15.43
N ASN A 486 58.69 -51.33 14.72
CA ASN A 486 57.37 -50.69 14.81
C ASN A 486 57.05 -50.04 16.18
N GLU A 487 58.07 -49.76 17.00
CA GLU A 487 57.92 -49.02 18.26
C GLU A 487 58.00 -47.52 18.02
N ALA A 488 57.22 -46.74 18.77
CA ALA A 488 57.20 -45.28 18.65
C ALA A 488 58.54 -44.64 19.07
N MET A 489 59.12 -43.87 18.16
CA MET A 489 60.38 -43.14 18.30
C MET A 489 60.19 -41.63 18.43
N GLY A 490 58.98 -41.12 18.24
CA GLY A 490 58.72 -39.70 18.24
C GLY A 490 57.51 -39.28 17.41
N THR A 491 57.39 -37.99 17.15
CA THR A 491 56.35 -37.42 16.30
C THR A 491 56.95 -36.31 15.44
N ARG A 492 56.57 -36.30 14.16
CA ARG A 492 56.89 -35.23 13.21
C ARG A 492 55.60 -34.53 12.81
N VAL A 493 55.53 -33.22 12.98
CA VAL A 493 54.42 -32.38 12.52
C VAL A 493 54.92 -31.50 11.39
N GLU A 494 54.29 -31.57 10.24
CA GLU A 494 54.55 -30.68 9.10
C GLU A 494 53.41 -29.67 8.98
N VAL A 495 53.77 -28.39 9.01
CA VAL A 495 52.84 -27.27 8.89
C VAL A 495 53.19 -26.49 7.63
N ILE A 496 52.26 -26.45 6.67
CA ILE A 496 52.38 -25.65 5.46
C ILE A 496 51.74 -24.29 5.72
N ILE A 497 52.57 -23.25 5.77
CA ILE A 497 52.21 -21.89 6.18
C ILE A 497 52.25 -20.97 4.95
N PRO A 498 51.25 -20.10 4.74
CA PRO A 498 51.31 -19.12 3.67
C PRO A 498 52.28 -17.99 4.01
N ARG A 499 53.11 -17.61 3.04
CA ARG A 499 53.91 -16.38 3.08
C ARG A 499 53.03 -15.19 2.78
N LEU A 500 53.02 -14.21 3.66
CA LEU A 500 52.24 -12.98 3.52
C LEU A 500 53.14 -11.86 2.98
N THR A 501 52.54 -10.87 2.34
CA THR A 501 53.21 -9.62 2.00
C THR A 501 53.24 -8.70 3.22
N ALA A 502 54.29 -7.87 3.31
CA ALA A 502 54.31 -6.77 4.27
C ALA A 502 53.03 -5.93 4.05
N LEU A 503 52.34 -5.58 5.13
CA LEU A 503 51.28 -4.58 5.06
C LEU A 503 51.97 -3.26 4.67
N ASN A 504 51.62 -2.69 3.52
CA ASN A 504 51.93 -1.30 3.25
C ASN A 504 51.29 -0.47 4.38
N GLU A 505 52.12 0.31 5.08
CA GLU A 505 51.68 1.30 6.09
C GLU A 505 50.59 2.24 5.57
#